data_AF-A0A7W1I4V8-F1
#
_entry.id   AF-A0A7W1I4V8-F1
#
_cell.length_a   1.000
_cell.length_b   1.000
_cell.length_c   1.000
_cell.angle_alpha   90.00
_cell.angle_beta   90.00
_cell.angle_gamma   90.00
#
_symmetry.space_group_name_H-M   'P 1'
#
loop_
_entity.id
_entity.type
_entity.pdbx_description
1 polymer ?
#
loop_
_entity_poly.entity_id
_entity_poly.type
_entity_poly.pdbx_seq_one_letter_code
_entity_poly.pdbx_strand_id
1 'polypeptide(L)'
;MSHDDDQAAIFGRRWIAANIDPGPHSVNDGPIVQTIVDQFVAEAEEAGLSQEQLERSLGDIRVFLQSAFDDAHRAWKSEIRL
;
A
#
# COMPACT_ATOMS: atom_id res chain seq x y z
N MET A 1 -23.65 2.71 -0.87
CA MET A 1 -22.19 2.58 -0.69
C MET A 1 -21.75 3.74 0.17
N SER A 2 -21.14 3.43 1.32
CA SER A 2 -20.90 4.40 2.40
C SER A 2 -19.76 5.34 2.03
N HIS A 3 -19.94 6.63 2.32
CA HIS A 3 -18.95 7.72 2.15
C HIS A 3 -17.56 7.42 2.76
N ASP A 4 -17.53 6.47 3.68
CA ASP A 4 -16.40 6.07 4.49
C ASP A 4 -15.45 5.07 3.77
N ASP A 5 -15.99 4.16 2.95
CA ASP A 5 -15.19 3.25 2.13
C ASP A 5 -14.34 4.01 1.09
N ASP A 6 -14.81 5.17 0.64
CA ASP A 6 -14.12 6.01 -0.34
C ASP A 6 -12.87 6.67 0.27
N GLN A 7 -12.92 7.05 1.55
CA GLN A 7 -11.80 7.67 2.25
C GLN A 7 -10.63 6.69 2.46
N ALA A 8 -10.93 5.45 2.85
CA ALA A 8 -9.92 4.40 2.99
C ALA A 8 -9.23 4.07 1.65
N ALA A 9 -10.00 4.01 0.55
CA ALA A 9 -9.45 3.80 -0.79
C ALA A 9 -8.56 4.97 -1.25
N ILE A 10 -8.99 6.21 -0.98
CA ILE A 10 -8.21 7.42 -1.29
C ILE A 10 -6.92 7.46 -0.48
N PHE A 11 -7.00 7.20 0.83
CA PHE A 11 -5.83 7.13 1.71
C PHE A 11 -4.84 6.09 1.19
N GLY A 12 -5.30 4.86 0.93
CA GLY A 12 -4.46 3.76 0.46
C GLY A 12 -3.69 4.10 -0.81
N ARG A 13 -4.37 4.68 -1.81
CA ARG A 13 -3.74 5.11 -3.07
C ARG A 13 -2.73 6.24 -2.89
N ARG A 14 -3.06 7.23 -2.05
CA ARG A 14 -2.15 8.36 -1.77
C ARG A 14 -0.92 7.90 -1.00
N TRP A 15 -1.11 7.03 -0.02
CA TRP A 15 -0.03 6.48 0.77
C TRP A 15 0.93 5.67 -0.11
N ILE A 16 0.40 4.82 -1.00
CA ILE A 16 1.22 4.11 -2.00
C ILE A 16 2.03 5.10 -2.83
N ALA A 17 1.40 6.12 -3.41
CA ALA A 17 2.11 7.08 -4.25
C ALA A 17 3.20 7.89 -3.50
N ALA A 18 3.08 8.04 -2.18
CA ALA A 18 4.05 8.76 -1.35
C ALA A 18 5.18 7.88 -0.83
N ASN A 19 4.93 6.59 -0.59
CA ASN A 19 5.86 5.69 0.11
C ASN A 19 6.40 4.55 -0.78
N ILE A 20 5.72 4.23 -1.88
CA ILE A 20 6.07 3.16 -2.81
C ILE A 20 6.51 3.79 -4.13
N ASP A 21 7.83 3.84 -4.32
CA ASP A 21 8.44 4.33 -5.56
C ASP A 21 8.91 3.16 -6.43
N PRO A 22 8.80 3.23 -7.77
CA PRO A 22 9.34 2.22 -8.68
C PRO A 22 10.87 2.13 -8.55
N GLY A 23 11.35 1.06 -7.91
CA GLY A 23 12.78 0.86 -7.65
C GLY A 23 13.25 -0.60 -7.71
N PRO A 24 14.57 -0.83 -7.52
CA PRO A 24 15.16 -2.17 -7.50
C PRO A 24 14.74 -3.00 -6.28
N HIS A 25 14.14 -2.36 -5.27
CA HIS A 25 13.74 -3.00 -4.02
C HIS A 25 12.52 -3.89 -4.28
N SER A 26 12.72 -5.20 -4.15
CA SER A 26 11.70 -6.19 -4.41
C SER A 26 11.02 -6.60 -3.09
N VAL A 27 9.70 -6.77 -3.17
CA VAL A 27 8.74 -7.14 -2.10
C VAL A 27 9.10 -8.44 -1.36
N ASN A 28 10.04 -9.23 -1.91
CA ASN A 28 10.48 -10.50 -1.35
C ASN A 28 11.28 -10.36 -0.05
N ASP A 29 11.62 -9.14 0.36
CA ASP A 29 12.10 -8.88 1.71
C ASP A 29 10.91 -8.84 2.67
N GLY A 30 10.46 -10.01 3.12
CA GLY A 30 9.34 -10.17 4.06
C GLY A 30 9.37 -9.26 5.30
N PRO A 31 10.55 -8.94 5.89
CA PRO A 31 10.66 -7.95 6.97
C PRO A 31 10.21 -6.54 6.54
N ILE A 32 10.57 -6.11 5.32
CA ILE A 32 10.23 -4.79 4.79
C ILE A 32 8.72 -4.65 4.65
N VAL A 33 8.05 -5.66 4.08
CA VAL A 33 6.59 -5.64 3.91
C VAL A 33 5.88 -5.59 5.26
N GLN A 34 6.37 -6.31 6.28
CA GLN A 34 5.75 -6.27 7.61
C GLN A 34 5.89 -4.90 8.28
N THR A 35 7.08 -4.27 8.21
CA THR A 35 7.29 -2.92 8.74
C THR A 35 6.42 -1.90 8.03
N ILE A 36 6.22 -2.05 6.72
CA ILE A 36 5.40 -1.13 5.94
C ILE A 36 3.90 -1.32 6.21
N VAL A 37 3.44 -2.55 6.43
CA VAL A 37 2.06 -2.79 6.88
C VAL A 37 1.81 -2.09 8.22
N ASP A 38 2.75 -2.21 9.17
CA ASP A 38 2.63 -1.57 10.49
C ASP A 38 2.58 -0.04 10.37
N GLN A 39 3.47 0.53 9.56
CA GLN A 39 3.49 1.96 9.27
C GLN A 39 2.19 2.44 8.59
N PHE A 40 1.71 1.69 7.59
CA PHE A 40 0.48 2.03 6.87
C PHE A 40 -0.73 2.08 7.80
N VAL A 41 -0.85 1.10 8.70
CA VAL A 41 -1.94 1.06 9.68
C VAL A 41 -1.82 2.21 10.67
N ALA A 42 -0.62 2.46 11.21
CA ALA A 42 -0.40 3.57 12.15
C ALA A 42 -0.77 4.93 11.54
N GLU A 43 -0.31 5.21 10.30
CA GLU A 43 -0.64 6.48 9.61
C GLU A 43 -2.13 6.58 9.25
N ALA A 44 -2.78 5.45 8.96
CA ALA A 44 -4.22 5.42 8.73
C ALA A 44 -5.00 5.74 10.00
N GLU A 45 -4.58 5.20 11.15
CA GLU A 45 -5.18 5.51 12.45
C GLU A 45 -5.01 6.99 12.82
N GLU A 46 -3.84 7.58 12.54
CA GLU A 46 -3.61 9.03 12.70
C GLU A 46 -4.50 9.87 11.77
N ALA A 47 -4.86 9.34 10.59
CA ALA A 47 -5.81 9.95 9.67
C ALA A 47 -7.29 9.73 10.07
N GLY A 48 -7.56 9.01 11.17
CA GLY A 48 -8.90 8.71 11.66
C GLY A 48 -9.56 7.50 10.99
N LEU A 49 -8.78 6.66 10.31
CA LEU A 49 -9.23 5.41 9.69
C LEU A 49 -8.85 4.22 10.56
N SER A 50 -9.83 3.40 10.91
CA SER A 50 -9.63 2.16 11.64
C SER A 50 -9.16 1.06 10.69
N GLN A 51 -8.42 0.08 11.21
CA GLN A 51 -8.02 -1.09 10.43
C GLN A 51 -9.21 -1.81 9.77
N GLU A 52 -10.36 -1.93 10.45
CA GLU A 52 -11.57 -2.53 9.86
C GLU A 52 -12.08 -1.75 8.63
N GLN A 53 -12.01 -0.42 8.65
CA GLN A 53 -12.40 0.43 7.52
C GLN A 53 -11.43 0.24 6.34
N LEU A 54 -10.14 0.15 6.62
CA LEU A 54 -9.12 -0.17 5.61
C LEU A 54 -9.35 -1.55 5.01
N GLU A 55 -9.51 -2.57 5.83
CA GLU A 55 -9.67 -3.96 5.35
C GLU A 55 -10.97 -4.16 4.56
N ARG A 56 -12.03 -3.45 4.94
CA ARG A 56 -13.30 -3.48 4.21
C ARG A 56 -13.20 -2.83 2.83
N SER A 57 -12.43 -1.74 2.71
CA SER A 57 -12.30 -0.98 1.46
C SER A 57 -11.22 -1.53 0.53
N LEU A 58 -10.06 -1.87 1.10
CA LEU A 58 -8.85 -2.29 0.38
C LEU A 58 -8.71 -3.82 0.29
N GLY A 59 -9.46 -4.57 1.10
CA GLY A 59 -9.20 -5.98 1.34
C GLY A 59 -8.05 -6.18 2.33
N ASP A 60 -7.43 -7.35 2.32
CA ASP A 60 -6.26 -7.63 3.16
C ASP A 60 -5.14 -6.61 2.89
N ILE A 61 -4.80 -5.82 3.91
CA ILE A 61 -3.85 -4.70 3.80
C ILE A 61 -2.47 -5.19 3.32
N ARG A 62 -2.04 -6.36 3.80
CA ARG A 62 -0.76 -6.94 3.41
C ARG A 62 -0.76 -7.30 1.92
N VAL A 63 -1.82 -7.94 1.43
CA VAL A 63 -1.97 -8.29 0.01
C VAL A 63 -2.05 -7.03 -0.85
N PHE A 64 -2.77 -6.00 -0.39
CA PHE A 64 -2.87 -4.72 -1.07
C PHE A 64 -1.50 -4.05 -1.24
N LEU A 65 -0.74 -3.90 -0.16
CA LEU A 65 0.60 -3.29 -0.20
C LEU A 65 1.61 -4.15 -0.97
N GLN A 66 1.57 -5.48 -0.81
CA GLN A 66 2.43 -6.39 -1.57
C GLN A 66 2.19 -6.24 -3.08
N SER A 67 0.92 -6.16 -3.50
CA SER A 67 0.57 -5.95 -4.90
C SER A 67 1.07 -4.61 -5.43
N ALA A 68 0.97 -3.54 -4.65
CA ALA A 68 1.50 -2.22 -5.03
C ALA A 68 3.02 -2.23 -5.20
N PHE A 69 3.73 -2.92 -4.31
CA PHE A 69 5.17 -3.12 -4.42
C PHE A 69 5.57 -3.97 -5.64
N ASP A 70 4.82 -5.03 -5.93
CA ASP A 70 5.07 -5.88 -7.10
C ASP A 70 4.84 -5.11 -8.41
N ASP A 71 3.82 -4.24 -8.43
CA ASP A 71 3.54 -3.36 -9.56
C ASP A 71 4.65 -2.32 -9.75
N ALA A 72 5.10 -1.66 -8.68
CA ALA A 72 6.21 -0.70 -8.71
C ALA A 72 7.52 -1.34 -9.19
N HIS A 73 7.85 -2.54 -8.69
CA HIS A 73 9.03 -3.30 -9.13
C HIS A 73 8.89 -3.77 -10.59
N ARG A 74 7.68 -4.13 -11.04
CA ARG A 74 7.42 -4.49 -12.44
C ARG A 74 7.56 -3.28 -13.36
N ALA A 75 7.06 -2.12 -12.96
CA ALA A 75 7.20 -0.86 -13.68
C ALA A 75 8.68 -0.51 -13.87
N TRP A 76 9.45 -0.52 -12.78
CA TRP A 76 10.90 -0.32 -12.80
C TRP A 76 11.63 -1.28 -13.75
N LYS A 77 11.29 -2.58 -13.70
CA LYS A 77 11.85 -3.57 -14.65
C LYS A 77 11.50 -3.29 -16.11
N SER A 78 10.31 -2.75 -16.37
CA SER A 78 9.90 -2.38 -17.72
C SER A 78 10.69 -1.17 -18.22
N GLU A 79 10.97 -0.19 -17.36
CA GLU A 79 11.73 1.01 -17.72
C GLU A 79 13.20 0.73 -18.00
N ILE A 80 13.82 -0.21 -17.28
CA ILE A 80 15.23 -0.59 -17.49
C ILE A 80 15.44 -1.48 -18.73
N ARG A 81 14.37 -2.08 -19.27
CA ARG A 81 14.43 -2.91 -20.48
C ARG A 81 14.36 -2.12 -21.79
N LEU A 82 14.43 -0.79 -21.74
CA LEU A 82 14.58 0.13 -22.89
C LEU A 82 16.03 0.58 -23.03
#